data_AF-A0AAV8Q9G3-F1
#
_entry.id   AF-A0AAV8Q9G3-F1
#
_cell.length_a   1.000
_cell.length_b   1.000
_cell.length_c   1.000
_cell.angle_alpha   90.00
_cell.angle_beta   90.00
_cell.angle_gamma   90.00
#
_symmetry.space_group_name_H-M   'P 1'
#
loop_
_entity.id
_entity.type
_entity.pdbx_description
1 polymer ?
#
loop_
_entity_poly.entity_id
_entity_poly.type
_entity_poly.pdbx_seq_one_letter_code
_entity_poly.pdbx_strand_id
1 'polypeptide(L)' 'MNNAHQVLLLPYPSQGHINPMLQFGKRPAAHGLLVTLATTRFILGSSRPEPGPVRLAAISEGFDATGFDQD' A
#
# COMPACT_ATOMS: atom_id res chain seq x y z
N MET A 1 15.81 13.48 -20.21
CA MET A 1 14.79 12.53 -19.71
C MET A 1 14.69 12.78 -18.21
N ASN A 2 13.50 13.12 -17.69
CA ASN A 2 13.34 13.30 -16.25
C ASN A 2 13.38 11.91 -15.60
N ASN A 3 14.47 11.60 -14.90
CA ASN A 3 14.56 10.39 -14.09
C ASN A 3 13.68 10.55 -12.85
N ALA A 4 12.40 10.20 -12.96
CA ALA A 4 11.52 10.11 -11.81
C ALA A 4 11.84 8.83 -11.03
N HIS A 5 12.36 8.97 -9.81
CA HIS A 5 12.60 7.83 -8.93
C HIS A 5 11.28 7.33 -8.35
N GLN A 6 11.00 6.05 -8.55
CA GLN A 6 9.79 5.39 -8.07
C GLN A 6 10.11 4.38 -6.97
N VAL A 7 9.31 4.39 -5.92
CA VAL A 7 9.40 3.49 -4.77
C VAL A 7 8.12 2.67 -4.68
N LEU A 8 8.27 1.35 -4.60
CA LEU A 8 7.18 0.42 -4.35
C LEU A 8 7.30 -0.11 -2.91
N LEU A 9 6.23 0.04 -2.14
CA LEU A 9 6.11 -0.48 -0.79
C LEU A 9 5.21 -1.71 -0.80
N LEU A 10 5.72 -2.84 -0.31
CA LEU A 10 4.96 -4.09 -0.12
C LEU A 10 4.92 -4.47 1.38
N PRO A 11 4.01 -3.90 2.18
CA PRO A 11 3.77 -4.37 3.53
C PRO A 11 3.18 -5.79 3.55
N TYR A 12 3.37 -6.49 4.67
CA TYR A 12 2.50 -7.61 5.03
C TYR A 12 1.04 -7.14 5.12
N PRO A 13 0.04 -7.92 4.65
CA PRO A 13 -1.35 -7.46 4.53
C PRO A 13 -2.11 -7.49 5.86
N SER A 14 -1.60 -6.76 6.85
CA SER A 14 -2.29 -6.48 8.11
C SER A 14 -2.20 -5.01 8.47
N GLN A 15 -3.22 -4.48 9.15
CA GLN A 15 -3.28 -3.06 9.48
C GLN A 15 -2.06 -2.58 10.28
N GLY A 16 -1.52 -3.44 11.16
CA GLY A 16 -0.32 -3.17 11.94
C GLY A 16 0.95 -2.95 11.11
N HIS A 17 1.00 -3.44 9.87
CA HIS A 17 2.12 -3.22 8.94
C HIS A 17 1.80 -2.14 7.90
N ILE A 18 0.55 -2.09 7.41
CA ILE A 18 0.12 -1.14 6.39
C ILE A 18 0.16 0.30 6.90
N ASN A 19 -0.33 0.56 8.12
CA ASN A 19 -0.38 1.92 8.65
C ASN A 19 1.04 2.51 8.81
N PRO A 20 2.02 1.82 9.45
CA PRO A 20 3.39 2.31 9.48
C PRO A 20 4.02 2.49 8.10
N MET A 21 3.80 1.55 7.17
CA MET A 21 4.35 1.65 5.81
C MET A 21 3.75 2.81 5.03
N LEU A 22 2.47 3.13 5.25
CA LEU A 22 1.81 4.29 4.66
C LEU A 22 2.39 5.60 5.21
N GLN A 23 2.58 5.70 6.53
CA GLN A 23 3.22 6.87 7.14
C GLN A 23 4.67 7.03 6.72
N PHE A 24 5.40 5.92 6.59
CA PHE A 24 6.73 5.92 6.00
C PHE A 24 6.68 6.46 4.56
N GLY A 25 5.81 5.95 3.70
CA GLY A 25 5.68 6.36 2.30
C GLY A 25 5.33 7.83 2.09
N LYS A 26 4.59 8.45 3.02
CA LYS A 26 4.30 9.90 2.98
C LYS A 26 5.57 10.74 3.07
N ARG A 27 6.61 10.28 3.77
CA ARG A 27 7.87 11.02 3.94
C ARG A 27 8.66 11.20 2.63
N PRO A 28 9.08 10.13 1.91
CA PRO A 28 9.75 10.29 0.62
C PRO A 28 8.86 10.93 -0.44
N ALA A 29 7.54 10.72 -0.39
CA ALA A 29 6.60 11.41 -1.28
C ALA A 29 6.62 12.94 -1.08
N ALA A 30 6.75 13.41 0.16
CA ALA A 30 6.93 14.83 0.47
C ALA A 30 8.25 15.42 -0.06
N HIS A 31 9.24 14.57 -0.38
CA HIS A 31 10.51 14.95 -1.00
C HIS A 31 10.52 14.75 -2.52
N GLY A 32 9.36 14.52 -3.15
CA GLY A 32 9.21 14.46 -4.60
C GLY A 32 9.40 13.08 -5.23
N LEU A 33 9.53 12.02 -4.42
CA LEU A 33 9.56 10.65 -4.95
C LEU A 33 8.15 10.17 -5.30
N LEU A 34 8.03 9.38 -6.36
CA LEU A 34 6.78 8.71 -6.69
C LEU A 34 6.66 7.44 -5.85
N VAL A 35 5.74 7.44 -4.88
CA VAL A 35 5.57 6.30 -3.95
C VAL A 35 4.26 5.59 -4.25
N THR A 36 4.33 4.27 -4.39
CA THR A 36 3.17 3.39 -4.49
C THR A 36 3.21 2.36 -3.38
N LEU A 37 2.13 2.22 -2.62
CA LEU A 37 1.93 1.14 -1.66
C LEU A 37 1.02 0.09 -2.29
N ALA A 38 1.57 -1.10 -2.52
CA ALA A 38 0.81 -2.24 -3.00
C ALA A 38 0.34 -3.07 -1.81
N THR A 39 -0.98 -3.28 -1.72
CA THR A 39 -1.58 -4.15 -0.71
C THR A 39 -2.74 -4.92 -1.33
N THR A 40 -3.33 -5.82 -0.56
CA THR A 40 -4.23 -6.82 -1.13
C THR A 40 -5.60 -6.24 -1.44
N ARG A 41 -6.28 -6.81 -2.44
CA ARG A 41 -7.65 -6.44 -2.79
C ARG A 41 -8.59 -6.55 -1.60
N PHE A 42 -8.43 -7.59 -0.78
CA PHE A 42 -9.22 -7.78 0.43
C PHE A 42 -9.05 -6.59 1.39
N ILE A 43 -7.81 -6.18 1.68
CA ILE A 43 -7.57 -5.05 2.58
C ILE A 43 -8.12 -3.73 2.01
N LEU A 44 -7.93 -3.47 0.71
CA LEU A 44 -8.48 -2.26 0.08
C LEU A 44 -10.01 -2.26 -0.01
N GLY A 45 -10.65 -3.44 -0.04
CA GLY A 45 -12.10 -3.58 -0.01
C GLY A 45 -12.69 -3.48 1.41
N SER A 46 -11.94 -3.93 2.43
CA SER A 46 -12.37 -3.97 3.84
C SER A 46 -11.96 -2.76 4.67
N SER A 47 -11.08 -1.91 4.15
CA SER A 47 -10.61 -0.70 4.82
C SER A 47 -10.55 0.48 3.85
N ARG A 48 -10.59 1.70 4.39
CA ARG A 48 -10.38 2.93 3.62
C ARG A 48 -9.13 3.64 4.15
N PRO A 49 -7.93 3.28 3.68
CA PRO A 49 -6.72 4.00 4.04
C PRO A 49 -6.77 5.43 3.50
N GLU A 50 -6.19 6.37 4.23
CA GLU A 50 -6.03 7.78 3.82
C GLU A 50 -4.60 8.03 3.33
N PRO A 51 -4.33 7.88 2.01
CA PRO A 51 -2.97 7.70 1.54
C PRO A 51 -2.21 9.02 1.33
N GLY A 52 -2.93 10.15 1.26
CA GLY A 52 -2.33 11.45 0.94
C GLY A 52 -1.59 11.40 -0.41
N PRO A 53 -0.29 11.76 -0.47
CA PRO A 53 0.48 11.76 -1.72
C PRO A 53 0.90 10.36 -2.21
N VAL A 54 0.68 9.31 -1.41
CA VAL A 54 1.04 7.93 -1.77
C VAL A 54 -0.02 7.34 -2.70
N ARG A 55 0.37 6.65 -3.77
CA ARG A 55 -0.56 5.89 -4.61
C ARG A 55 -0.86 4.53 -3.98
N LEU A 56 -2.09 4.06 -4.08
CA LEU A 56 -2.45 2.70 -3.69
C LEU A 56 -2.56 1.81 -4.92
N ALA A 57 -2.01 0.61 -4.82
CA ALA A 57 -2.14 -0.43 -5.83
C ALA A 57 -2.72 -1.70 -5.21
N ALA A 58 -3.68 -2.31 -5.89
CA ALA A 58 -4.30 -3.55 -5.46
C ALA A 58 -3.56 -4.74 -6.06
N ILE A 59 -3.12 -5.68 -5.22
CA ILE A 59 -2.57 -6.98 -5.63
C ILE A 59 -3.45 -8.11 -5.09
N SER A 60 -3.32 -9.30 -5.68
CA SER A 60 -3.99 -10.49 -5.15
C SER A 60 -3.11 -11.18 -4.11
N GLU A 61 -3.73 -11.77 -3.09
CA GLU A 61 -3.08 -12.68 -2.13
C GLU A 61 -3.55 -14.12 -2.27
N GLY A 62 -4.32 -14.43 -3.32
CA GLY A 62 -4.98 -15.73 -3.50
C GLY A 62 -6.35 -15.85 -2.84
N PHE A 63 -6.72 -14.90 -1.96
CA PHE A 63 -7.97 -14.90 -1.17
C PHE A 63 -8.70 -13.55 -1.24
N ASP A 64 -8.88 -13.01 -2.44
CA ASP A 64 -9.34 -11.63 -2.67
C ASP A 64 -10.71 -11.31 -2.03
N ALA A 65 -11.59 -12.31 -1.86
CA ALA A 65 -12.95 -12.14 -1.34
C ALA A 65 -13.06 -12.33 0.18
N THR A 66 -12.27 -13.24 0.77
CA THR A 66 -12.45 -13.71 2.14
C THR A 66 -11.33 -13.31 3.08
N GLY A 67 -10.17 -12.92 2.54
CA GLY A 67 -8.98 -12.67 3.34
C GLY A 67 -8.40 -13.95 3.95
N PHE A 68 -7.59 -13.78 5.00
CA PHE A 68 -6.76 -14.83 5.61
C PHE A 68 -7.53 -15.82 6.51
N ASP A 69 -8.76 -15.48 6.91
CA ASP A 69 -9.55 -16.23 7.89
C ASP A 69 -10.34 -17.35 7.17
N GLN A 70 -9.61 -18.38 6.73
CA GLN A 70 -10.18 -19.62 6.21
C GLN A 70 -9.67 -20.80 7.05
N ASP A 71 -10.31 -21.01 8.20
CA ASP A 71 -10.39 -22.29 8.91
C ASP A 71 -11.84 -22.53 9.35
#